data_AF-T0YDN6-F1
#
_entry.id   AF-T0YDN6-F1
#
_cell.length_a   1.000
_cell.length_b   1.000
_cell.length_c   1.000
_cell.angle_alpha   90.00
_cell.angle_beta   90.00
_cell.angle_gamma   90.00
#
_symmetry.space_group_name_H-M   'P 1'
#
loop_
_entity.id
_entity.type
_entity.pdbx_description
1 polymer ?
#
loop_
_entity_poly.entity_id
_entity_poly.type
_entity_poly.pdbx_seq_one_letter_code
_entity_poly.pdbx_strand_id
1 'polypeptide(L)'
;REIKELVTGLPTGFVDLDHMTTGFHPSELIIVAGRPAMGKTAFVLSIAQHIAFDQKKPVGIFSLEMPKEQLFLRLISSQARVNQKNLRTGHLTSEEWEHVMQAFGEASDVPIYIDDSGDLTIFELRTRARRLKKQRKDLSMIAVDYLQLVRGSQRTDNREQEISEI
;
A
#
# COMPACT_ATOMS: atom_id res chain seq x y z
N ARG A 1 -19.06 15.78 15.75
CA ARG A 1 -19.44 14.36 15.89
C ARG A 1 -20.27 13.91 14.67
N GLU A 2 -19.97 14.40 13.46
CA GLU A 2 -20.90 14.41 12.31
C GLU A 2 -20.26 13.93 10.99
N ILE A 3 -19.02 13.45 11.00
CA ILE A 3 -18.26 13.13 9.77
C ILE A 3 -18.40 11.65 9.37
N LYS A 4 -18.92 10.80 10.26
CA LYS A 4 -19.00 9.34 10.01
C LYS A 4 -20.04 8.92 8.97
N GLU A 5 -20.96 9.79 8.54
CA GLU A 5 -22.09 9.40 7.67
C GLU A 5 -21.84 9.55 6.16
N LEU A 6 -20.81 10.29 5.73
CA LEU A 6 -20.56 10.53 4.29
C LEU A 6 -19.70 9.47 3.60
N VAL A 7 -18.87 8.74 4.36
CA VAL A 7 -17.94 7.76 3.80
C VAL A 7 -18.49 6.35 4.00
N THR A 8 -19.11 5.82 2.94
CA THR A 8 -19.71 4.48 2.92
C THR A 8 -18.72 3.36 2.65
N GLY A 9 -17.62 3.67 1.95
CA GLY A 9 -16.54 2.74 1.64
C GLY A 9 -15.45 2.71 2.71
N LEU A 10 -14.31 2.12 2.34
CA LEU A 10 -13.08 2.15 3.14
C LEU A 10 -12.43 3.53 3.01
N PRO A 11 -12.37 4.35 4.07
CA PRO A 11 -11.76 5.67 3.99
C PRO A 11 -10.25 5.57 3.77
N THR A 12 -9.76 6.52 2.98
CA THR A 12 -8.35 6.63 2.59
C THR A 12 -7.51 7.36 3.63
N GLY A 13 -8.15 8.13 4.52
CA GLY A 13 -7.48 9.02 5.47
C GLY A 13 -7.25 10.43 4.92
N PHE A 14 -7.55 10.65 3.63
CA PHE A 14 -7.57 11.97 3.01
C PHE A 14 -9.01 12.46 2.94
N VAL A 15 -9.39 13.37 3.83
CA VAL A 15 -10.78 13.83 3.99
C VAL A 15 -11.40 14.30 2.67
N ASP A 16 -10.68 15.14 1.91
CA ASP A 16 -11.17 15.67 0.64
C ASP A 16 -11.37 14.55 -0.40
N LEU A 17 -10.46 13.57 -0.44
CA LEU A 17 -10.58 12.42 -1.35
C LEU A 17 -11.74 11.51 -0.94
N ASP A 18 -11.94 11.29 0.35
CA ASP A 18 -13.03 10.47 0.87
C ASP A 18 -14.38 11.14 0.60
N HIS A 19 -14.47 12.47 0.64
CA HIS A 19 -15.66 13.20 0.22
C HIS A 19 -15.93 13.08 -1.28
N MET A 20 -14.89 13.10 -2.11
CA MET A 20 -15.03 12.98 -3.56
C MET A 20 -15.38 11.57 -4.02
N THR A 21 -14.90 10.55 -3.31
CA THR A 21 -15.00 9.13 -3.72
C THR A 21 -16.00 8.32 -2.89
N THR A 22 -16.43 8.83 -1.73
CA THR A 22 -17.15 8.10 -0.68
C THR A 22 -16.36 6.94 -0.05
N GLY A 23 -15.02 7.00 -0.18
CA GLY A 23 -14.11 5.92 0.20
C GLY A 23 -14.04 4.81 -0.87
N PHE A 24 -13.21 3.80 -0.63
CA PHE A 24 -13.00 2.70 -1.57
C PHE A 24 -13.98 1.56 -1.33
N HIS A 25 -14.69 1.11 -2.36
CA HIS A 25 -15.69 0.06 -2.22
C HIS A 25 -15.15 -1.32 -2.61
N PRO A 26 -15.71 -2.40 -2.04
CA PRO A 26 -15.34 -3.76 -2.41
C PRO A 26 -15.52 -4.02 -3.91
N SER A 27 -14.58 -4.74 -4.51
CA SER A 27 -14.56 -5.11 -5.94
C SER A 27 -14.23 -3.98 -6.91
N GLU A 28 -13.82 -2.80 -6.43
CA GLU A 28 -13.29 -1.73 -7.28
C GLU A 28 -11.81 -1.92 -7.60
N LEU A 29 -11.43 -1.56 -8.82
CA LEU A 29 -10.03 -1.39 -9.24
C LEU A 29 -9.68 0.09 -9.26
N ILE A 30 -8.80 0.51 -8.36
CA ILE A 30 -8.35 1.90 -8.26
C ILE A 30 -6.94 2.01 -8.82
N ILE A 31 -6.76 2.91 -9.80
CA ILE A 31 -5.49 3.10 -10.48
C ILE A 31 -4.89 4.45 -10.07
N VAL A 32 -3.71 4.41 -9.45
CA VAL A 32 -2.92 5.61 -9.13
C VAL A 32 -1.84 5.80 -10.19
N ALA A 33 -2.02 6.78 -11.07
CA ALA A 33 -1.10 7.09 -12.17
C ALA A 33 -0.38 8.42 -11.97
N GLY A 34 0.82 8.55 -12.55
CA GLY A 34 1.67 9.73 -12.41
C GLY A 34 3.12 9.44 -12.84
N ARG A 35 3.91 10.49 -13.08
CA ARG A 35 5.31 10.32 -13.52
C ARG A 35 6.19 9.72 -12.42
N PRO A 36 7.38 9.18 -12.74
CA PRO A 36 8.39 8.82 -11.73
C PRO A 36 8.63 9.98 -10.75
N ALA A 37 8.91 9.64 -9.50
CA ALA A 37 9.12 10.59 -8.40
C ALA A 37 7.93 11.51 -8.01
N MET A 38 6.73 11.37 -8.61
CA MET A 38 5.53 12.13 -8.20
C MET A 38 4.83 11.59 -6.93
N GLY A 39 5.51 10.76 -6.14
CA GLY A 39 4.98 10.33 -4.84
C GLY A 39 3.90 9.25 -4.84
N LYS A 40 3.65 8.54 -5.95
CA LYS A 40 2.63 7.48 -6.03
C LYS A 40 2.76 6.43 -4.92
N THR A 41 3.95 5.84 -4.74
CA THR A 41 4.21 4.89 -3.66
C THR A 41 3.94 5.49 -2.29
N ALA A 42 4.38 6.73 -2.05
CA ALA A 42 4.17 7.40 -0.78
C ALA A 42 2.67 7.63 -0.49
N PHE A 43 1.91 8.01 -1.53
CA PHE A 43 0.46 8.16 -1.45
C PHE A 43 -0.24 6.83 -1.13
N VAL A 44 0.06 5.77 -1.87
CA VAL A 44 -0.50 4.42 -1.63
C VAL A 44 -0.14 3.91 -0.24
N LEU A 45 1.11 4.09 0.20
CA LEU A 45 1.54 3.72 1.55
C LEU A 45 0.84 4.54 2.63
N SER A 46 0.54 5.81 2.40
CA SER A 46 -0.20 6.64 3.36
C SER A 46 -1.62 6.12 3.57
N ILE A 47 -2.29 5.72 2.48
CA ILE A 47 -3.62 5.08 2.56
C ILE A 47 -3.54 3.74 3.30
N ALA A 48 -2.58 2.89 2.92
CA ALA A 48 -2.36 1.59 3.57
C ALA A 48 -2.06 1.75 5.07
N GLN A 49 -1.26 2.76 5.42
CA GLN A 49 -0.93 3.09 6.79
C GLN A 49 -2.17 3.53 7.56
N HIS A 50 -2.98 4.46 7.04
CA HIS A 50 -4.23 4.85 7.70
C HIS A 50 -5.16 3.65 7.97
N ILE A 51 -5.37 2.81 6.95
CA ILE A 51 -6.25 1.63 7.06
C ILE A 51 -5.71 0.64 8.11
N ALA A 52 -4.41 0.38 8.13
CA ALA A 52 -3.85 -0.65 8.99
C ALA A 52 -3.46 -0.15 10.39
N PHE A 53 -2.87 1.04 10.51
CA PHE A 53 -2.47 1.61 11.80
C PHE A 53 -3.66 2.21 12.54
N ASP A 54 -4.50 3.01 11.87
CA ASP A 54 -5.57 3.74 12.54
C ASP A 54 -6.86 2.92 12.61
N GLN A 55 -7.24 2.26 11.51
CA GLN A 55 -8.47 1.47 11.48
C GLN A 55 -8.29 0.01 11.91
N LYS A 56 -7.04 -0.44 12.09
CA LYS A 56 -6.69 -1.83 12.42
C LYS A 56 -7.28 -2.85 11.43
N LYS A 57 -7.41 -2.46 10.15
CA LYS A 57 -7.93 -3.31 9.08
C LYS A 57 -6.79 -3.90 8.25
N PRO A 58 -6.88 -5.18 7.82
CA PRO A 58 -5.75 -5.81 7.15
C PRO A 58 -5.53 -5.33 5.72
N VAL A 59 -4.27 -5.10 5.37
CA VAL A 59 -3.82 -4.64 4.06
C VAL A 59 -2.74 -5.56 3.51
N GLY A 60 -2.89 -6.00 2.27
CA GLY A 60 -1.83 -6.67 1.51
C GLY A 60 -1.11 -5.66 0.60
N ILE A 61 0.22 -5.69 0.57
CA ILE A 61 1.05 -4.86 -0.29
C ILE A 61 1.96 -5.79 -1.11
N PHE A 62 1.77 -5.78 -2.43
CA PHE A 62 2.64 -6.47 -3.37
C PHE A 62 3.59 -5.45 -3.99
N SER A 63 4.87 -5.59 -3.70
CA SER A 63 5.92 -4.69 -4.14
C SER A 63 6.80 -5.36 -5.18
N LEU A 64 6.79 -4.82 -6.39
CA LEU A 64 7.53 -5.37 -7.53
C LEU A 64 8.85 -4.64 -7.78
N GLU A 65 9.00 -3.40 -7.31
CA GLU A 65 10.26 -2.64 -7.41
C GLU A 65 11.05 -2.60 -6.12
N MET A 66 10.32 -2.53 -5.00
CA MET A 66 10.90 -2.09 -3.75
C MET A 66 11.00 -3.26 -2.78
N PRO A 67 12.18 -3.55 -2.22
CA PRO A 67 12.31 -4.53 -1.15
C PRO A 67 11.41 -4.18 0.03
N LYS A 68 10.88 -5.19 0.73
CA LYS A 68 9.98 -5.00 1.87
C LYS A 68 10.61 -4.15 2.97
N GLU A 69 11.93 -4.26 3.17
CA GLU A 69 12.66 -3.48 4.18
C GLU A 69 12.61 -1.99 3.86
N GLN A 70 12.66 -1.61 2.57
CA GLN A 70 12.58 -0.21 2.17
C GLN A 70 11.16 0.35 2.32
N LEU A 71 10.14 -0.43 2.00
CA LEU A 71 8.74 -0.05 2.24
C LEU A 71 8.45 0.08 3.74
N PHE A 72 8.91 -0.89 4.52
CA PHE A 72 8.74 -0.88 5.96
C PHE A 72 9.43 0.33 6.59
N LEU A 73 10.65 0.69 6.14
CA LEU A 73 11.34 1.89 6.59
C LEU A 73 10.53 3.17 6.29
N ARG A 74 9.84 3.23 5.15
CA ARG A 74 8.96 4.35 4.81
C ARG A 74 7.77 4.42 5.76
N LEU A 75 7.11 3.30 6.03
CA LEU A 75 6.00 3.22 6.98
C LEU A 75 6.43 3.69 8.37
N ILE A 76 7.55 3.19 8.89
CA ILE A 76 8.08 3.60 10.20
C ILE A 76 8.46 5.09 10.20
N SER A 77 9.15 5.58 9.17
CA SER A 77 9.49 7.02 9.10
C SER A 77 8.26 7.92 9.09
N SER A 78 7.19 7.49 8.40
CA SER A 78 5.91 8.18 8.35
C SER A 78 5.21 8.14 9.71
N GLN A 79 5.14 6.97 10.35
CA GLN A 79 4.52 6.78 11.65
C GLN A 79 5.23 7.58 12.75
N ALA A 80 6.56 7.51 12.79
CA ALA A 80 7.39 8.21 13.76
C ALA A 80 7.53 9.71 13.45
N ARG A 81 7.10 10.18 12.26
CA ARG A 81 7.28 11.54 11.76
C ARG A 81 8.75 11.99 11.74
N VAL A 82 9.64 11.07 11.37
CA VAL A 82 11.08 11.28 11.32
C VAL A 82 11.56 11.31 9.87
N ASN A 83 12.58 12.11 9.60
CA ASN A 83 13.19 12.15 8.27
C ASN A 83 13.74 10.76 7.88
N GLN A 84 13.29 10.22 6.75
CA GLN A 84 13.70 8.89 6.30
C GLN A 84 15.22 8.77 6.09
N LYS A 85 15.93 9.84 5.73
CA LYS A 85 17.39 9.86 5.59
C LYS A 85 18.08 9.67 6.94
N ASN A 86 17.58 10.34 7.98
CA ASN A 86 18.10 10.20 9.35
C ASN A 86 17.93 8.77 9.83
N LEU A 87 16.72 8.22 9.68
CA LEU A 87 16.41 6.84 10.04
C LEU A 87 17.28 5.82 9.27
N ARG A 88 17.49 6.03 7.97
CA ARG A 88 18.34 5.17 7.13
C ARG A 88 19.81 5.21 7.54
N THR A 89 20.30 6.38 7.93
CA THR A 89 21.73 6.60 8.23
C THR A 89 22.06 6.43 9.71
N GLY A 90 21.06 6.22 10.57
CA GLY A 90 21.23 6.13 12.02
C GLY A 90 21.51 7.47 12.72
N HIS A 91 21.41 8.60 12.00
CA HIS A 91 21.62 9.94 12.57
C HIS A 91 20.32 10.46 13.17
N LEU A 92 19.92 9.88 14.29
CA LEU A 92 18.71 10.24 15.02
C LEU A 92 19.09 10.98 16.30
N THR A 93 18.34 12.03 16.61
CA THR A 93 18.33 12.60 17.95
C THR A 93 17.72 11.61 18.95
N SER A 94 17.96 11.81 20.24
CA SER A 94 17.36 10.97 21.29
C SER A 94 15.83 10.98 21.22
N GLU A 95 15.21 12.12 20.93
CA GLU A 95 13.76 12.25 20.75
C GLU A 95 13.26 11.50 19.50
N GLU A 96 13.92 11.64 18.36
CA GLU A 96 13.57 10.88 17.16
C GLU A 96 13.72 9.37 17.38
N TRP A 97 14.73 8.95 18.16
CA TRP A 97 14.91 7.54 18.52
C TRP A 97 13.73 7.00 19.32
N GLU A 98 13.22 7.76 20.29
CA GLU A 98 12.04 7.40 21.08
C GLU A 98 10.79 7.25 20.19
N HIS A 99 10.54 8.21 19.30
CA HIS A 99 9.42 8.13 18.34
C HIS A 99 9.53 6.91 17.41
N VAL A 100 10.73 6.60 16.94
CA VAL A 100 10.98 5.44 16.08
C VAL A 100 10.70 4.15 16.85
N MET A 101 11.21 4.01 18.08
CA MET A 101 10.95 2.82 18.91
C MET A 101 9.45 2.63 19.20
N GLN A 102 8.73 3.71 19.47
CA GLN A 102 7.27 3.66 19.61
C GLN A 102 6.60 3.17 18.33
N ALA A 103 6.95 3.73 17.17
CA ALA A 103 6.40 3.32 15.88
C ALA A 103 6.69 1.85 15.55
N PHE A 104 7.86 1.33 15.90
CA PHE A 104 8.20 -0.10 15.79
C PHE A 104 7.30 -0.96 16.68
N GLY A 105 7.06 -0.53 17.93
CA GLY A 105 6.15 -1.21 18.85
C GLY A 105 4.74 -1.28 18.28
N GLU A 106 4.21 -0.16 17.79
CA GLU A 106 2.89 -0.10 17.14
C GLU A 106 2.81 -0.98 15.89
N ALA A 107 3.85 -1.00 15.06
CA ALA A 107 3.88 -1.78 13.83
C ALA A 107 3.81 -3.29 14.06
N SER A 108 4.20 -3.78 15.25
CA SER A 108 4.19 -5.22 15.57
C SER A 108 2.78 -5.83 15.57
N ASP A 109 1.77 -5.04 15.93
CA ASP A 109 0.35 -5.46 15.98
C ASP A 109 -0.44 -5.06 14.73
N VAL A 110 0.20 -4.38 13.78
CA VAL A 110 -0.47 -3.83 12.60
C VAL A 110 -0.65 -4.91 11.53
N PRO A 111 -1.87 -5.10 11.00
CA PRO A 111 -2.16 -6.17 10.04
C PRO A 111 -1.74 -5.83 8.60
N ILE A 112 -0.48 -5.45 8.39
CA ILE A 112 0.12 -5.24 7.06
C ILE A 112 0.88 -6.50 6.62
N TYR A 113 0.62 -6.93 5.40
CA TYR A 113 1.30 -8.05 4.76
C TYR A 113 2.06 -7.56 3.54
N ILE A 114 3.38 -7.62 3.56
CA ILE A 114 4.23 -7.20 2.44
C ILE A 114 4.79 -8.43 1.72
N ASP A 115 4.59 -8.50 0.41
CA ASP A 115 5.23 -9.45 -0.48
C ASP A 115 6.09 -8.68 -1.47
N ASP A 116 7.41 -8.81 -1.35
CA ASP A 116 8.42 -8.17 -2.19
C ASP A 116 9.11 -9.17 -3.13
N SER A 117 8.46 -10.29 -3.43
CA SER A 117 9.00 -11.24 -4.39
C SER A 117 9.10 -10.54 -5.76
N GLY A 118 10.33 -10.27 -6.19
CA GLY A 118 10.60 -9.69 -7.51
C GLY A 118 10.08 -10.60 -8.64
N ASP A 119 9.82 -10.00 -9.80
CA ASP A 119 9.43 -10.67 -11.04
C ASP A 119 8.14 -11.53 -10.97
N LEU A 120 7.16 -11.15 -10.12
CA LEU A 120 5.86 -11.82 -10.10
C LEU A 120 5.09 -11.61 -11.41
N THR A 121 4.70 -12.71 -12.03
CA THR A 121 3.66 -12.70 -13.05
C THR A 121 2.31 -12.35 -12.43
N ILE A 122 1.36 -11.85 -13.24
CA ILE A 122 -0.01 -11.60 -12.76
C ILE A 122 -0.69 -12.87 -12.24
N PHE A 123 -0.40 -14.02 -12.83
CA PHE A 123 -0.92 -15.29 -12.35
C PHE A 123 -0.43 -15.61 -10.93
N GLU A 124 0.85 -15.39 -10.65
CA GLU A 124 1.44 -15.59 -9.33
C GLU A 124 0.93 -14.57 -8.32
N LEU A 125 0.85 -13.29 -8.69
CA LEU A 125 0.26 -12.24 -7.86
C LEU A 125 -1.18 -12.62 -7.46
N ARG A 126 -2.02 -12.99 -8.44
CA ARG A 126 -3.40 -13.45 -8.19
C ARG A 126 -3.44 -14.65 -7.27
N THR A 127 -2.57 -15.64 -7.47
CA THR A 127 -2.50 -16.84 -6.63
C THR A 127 -2.17 -16.49 -5.18
N ARG A 128 -1.19 -15.60 -4.97
CA ARG A 128 -0.76 -15.14 -3.65
C ARG A 128 -1.81 -14.26 -2.97
N ALA A 129 -2.43 -13.34 -3.71
CA ALA A 129 -3.56 -12.53 -3.25
C ALA A 129 -4.74 -13.41 -2.77
N ARG A 130 -5.10 -14.46 -3.53
CA ARG A 130 -6.13 -15.42 -3.13
C ARG A 130 -5.75 -16.20 -1.87
N ARG A 131 -4.48 -16.61 -1.75
CA ARG A 131 -3.96 -17.26 -0.53
C ARG A 131 -4.08 -16.35 0.68
N LEU A 132 -3.68 -15.08 0.54
CA LEU A 132 -3.80 -14.07 1.60
C LEU A 132 -5.27 -13.87 2.00
N LYS A 133 -6.21 -13.68 1.05
CA LYS A 133 -7.65 -13.56 1.35
C LYS A 133 -8.24 -14.81 2.01
N LYS A 134 -7.70 -16.01 1.72
CA LYS A 134 -8.10 -17.25 2.40
C LYS A 134 -7.66 -17.26 3.86
N GLN A 135 -6.44 -16.78 4.14
CA GLN A 135 -5.87 -16.66 5.50
C GLN A 135 -6.49 -15.50 6.30
N ARG A 136 -6.80 -14.39 5.63
CA ARG A 136 -7.41 -13.17 6.18
C ARG A 136 -8.73 -12.89 5.48
N LYS A 137 -9.81 -13.49 6.01
CA LYS A 137 -11.17 -13.31 5.47
C LYS A 137 -11.62 -11.85 5.52
N ASP A 138 -11.10 -11.11 6.49
CA ASP A 138 -11.26 -9.68 6.75
C ASP A 138 -10.32 -8.76 5.95
N LEU A 139 -9.49 -9.30 5.03
CA LEU A 139 -8.62 -8.50 4.16
C LEU A 139 -9.44 -7.40 3.46
N SER A 140 -9.04 -6.15 3.71
CA SER A 140 -9.81 -4.95 3.34
C SER A 140 -9.27 -4.27 2.09
N MET A 141 -7.97 -4.36 1.81
CA MET A 141 -7.35 -3.77 0.63
C MET A 141 -6.14 -4.60 0.17
N ILE A 142 -5.92 -4.61 -1.15
CA ILE A 142 -4.65 -5.04 -1.75
C ILE A 142 -4.08 -3.87 -2.54
N ALA A 143 -2.86 -3.46 -2.22
CA ALA A 143 -2.08 -2.49 -2.96
C ALA A 143 -0.99 -3.21 -3.79
N VAL A 144 -0.76 -2.75 -5.01
CA VAL A 144 0.29 -3.28 -5.90
C VAL A 144 1.12 -2.10 -6.40
N ASP A 145 2.44 -2.12 -6.15
CA ASP A 145 3.39 -1.10 -6.59
C ASP A 145 4.61 -1.77 -7.27
N TYR A 146 4.86 -1.66 -8.57
CA TYR A 146 4.22 -0.89 -9.63
C TYR A 146 3.82 -1.73 -10.85
N LEU A 147 2.79 -1.28 -11.55
CA LEU A 147 2.31 -1.86 -12.81
C LEU A 147 3.01 -1.20 -14.00
N GLN A 148 4.33 -1.33 -14.19
CA GLN A 148 4.99 -0.88 -15.43
C GLN A 148 4.68 -1.77 -16.66
N LEU A 149 3.44 -2.27 -16.75
CA LEU A 149 3.03 -3.45 -17.53
C LEU A 149 3.76 -4.68 -16.97
N VAL A 150 3.10 -5.53 -16.19
CA VAL A 150 2.44 -6.73 -16.77
C VAL A 150 2.74 -6.83 -18.25
N ARG A 151 4.00 -7.16 -18.59
CA ARG A 151 4.30 -7.62 -19.94
C ARG A 151 3.48 -8.88 -20.08
N GLY A 152 2.41 -8.81 -20.87
CA GLY A 152 1.79 -9.98 -21.43
C GLY A 152 2.92 -10.91 -21.84
N SER A 153 2.92 -12.09 -21.25
CA SER A 153 3.90 -13.11 -21.58
C SER A 153 3.83 -13.30 -23.09
N GLN A 154 4.87 -12.85 -23.79
CA GLN A 154 5.14 -12.92 -25.22
C GLN A 154 4.98 -11.62 -26.01
N ARG A 155 6.05 -11.28 -26.73
CA ARG A 155 6.07 -10.35 -27.87
C ARG A 155 5.06 -10.84 -28.92
N THR A 156 3.87 -10.29 -28.97
CA THR A 156 3.00 -10.37 -30.16
C THR A 156 2.18 -9.10 -30.34
N ASP A 157 2.14 -8.64 -31.58
CA ASP A 157 1.88 -7.28 -32.09
C ASP A 157 0.46 -6.70 -31.96
N ASN A 158 -0.41 -7.11 -31.02
CA ASN A 158 -1.78 -6.59 -30.98
C ASN A 158 -2.20 -6.01 -29.62
N ARG A 159 -1.85 -4.73 -29.42
CA ARG A 159 -2.22 -3.90 -28.26
C ARG A 159 -3.73 -3.71 -28.07
N GLU A 160 -4.55 -3.98 -29.08
CA GLU A 160 -6.00 -3.78 -29.01
C GLU A 160 -6.74 -4.94 -28.29
N GLN A 161 -6.13 -6.13 -28.15
CA GLN A 161 -6.77 -7.30 -27.52
C GLN A 161 -6.49 -7.45 -26.02
N GLU A 162 -5.40 -6.88 -25.48
CA GLU A 162 -5.05 -7.00 -24.06
C GLU A 162 -6.05 -6.31 -23.12
N ILE A 163 -6.78 -5.30 -23.62
CA ILE A 163 -7.80 -4.58 -22.83
C ILE A 163 -9.05 -5.45 -22.59
N SER A 164 -9.23 -6.52 -23.36
CA SER A 164 -10.39 -7.42 -23.24
C SER A 164 -10.23 -8.53 -22.18
N GLU A 165 -9.04 -8.71 -21.59
CA GLU A 165 -8.77 -9.77 -20.62
C GLU A 165 -8.59 -9.28 -19.17
N ILE A 166 -8.74 -7.97 -18.93
CA ILE A 166 -8.88 -7.35 -17.60
C ILE A 166 -10.37 -7.33 -17.22
#